data_AF-A0A7S0WXZ5-F1
#
_entry.id   AF-A0A7S0WXZ5-F1
#
_cell.length_a   1.000
_cell.length_b   1.000
_cell.length_c   1.000
_cell.angle_alpha   90.00
_cell.angle_beta   90.00
_cell.angle_gamma   90.00
#
_symmetry.space_group_name_H-M   'P 1'
#
loop_
_entity.id
_entity.type
_entity.pdbx_description
1 polymer ?
#
loop_
_entity_poly.entity_id
_entity_poly.type
_entity_poly.pdbx_seq_one_letter_code
_entity_poly.pdbx_strand_id
1 'polypeptide(L)'
;SGCRALECRGARGCAAMVASREGKQRLVAVGGMEALVPLLYAPGQGCPVDLGSLYVMKALLNLSTTPCYQVALCKVALHALLGLVNDSRVWPEARQIMRGILTNISAHPSNRTHLYSAELSSKAGRLKAPSDVVPATGMGFFQPQQRGGRAGT
;
A
#
# COMPACT_ATOMS: atom_id res chain seq x y z
N SER A 1 -11.05 -11.89 17.23
CA SER A 1 -11.56 -12.12 15.85
C SER A 1 -12.81 -11.27 15.48
N GLY A 2 -13.19 -10.22 16.23
CA GLY A 2 -14.37 -9.39 15.90
C GLY A 2 -14.11 -8.10 15.10
N CYS A 3 -12.93 -7.48 15.26
CA CYS A 3 -12.63 -6.16 14.68
C CYS A 3 -12.70 -6.15 13.14
N ARG A 4 -12.19 -7.18 12.48
CA ARG A 4 -12.21 -7.31 11.01
C ARG A 4 -13.62 -7.40 10.43
N ALA A 5 -14.53 -8.09 11.10
CA ALA A 5 -15.92 -8.19 10.65
C ALA A 5 -16.63 -6.83 10.75
N LEU A 6 -16.34 -6.07 11.81
CA LEU A 6 -16.86 -4.71 11.99
C LEU A 6 -16.27 -3.75 10.94
N GLU A 7 -14.96 -3.79 10.71
CA GLU A 7 -14.28 -2.99 9.67
C GLU A 7 -14.87 -3.26 8.28
N CYS A 8 -15.06 -4.53 7.90
CA CYS A 8 -15.65 -4.90 6.62
C CYS A 8 -17.10 -4.40 6.48
N ARG A 9 -17.92 -4.56 7.53
CA ARG A 9 -19.30 -4.05 7.53
C ARG A 9 -19.34 -2.53 7.46
N GLY A 10 -18.46 -1.84 8.19
CA GLY A 10 -18.30 -0.39 8.16
C GLY A 10 -17.88 0.09 6.78
N ALA A 11 -16.88 -0.53 6.16
CA ALA A 11 -16.41 -0.22 4.81
C ALA A 11 -17.53 -0.40 3.77
N ARG A 12 -18.32 -1.48 3.88
CA ARG A 12 -19.49 -1.71 3.02
C ARG A 12 -20.53 -0.60 3.17
N GLY A 13 -20.83 -0.19 4.41
CA GLY A 13 -21.75 0.92 4.69
C GLY A 13 -21.24 2.24 4.10
N CYS A 14 -19.95 2.54 4.26
CA CYS A 14 -19.32 3.72 3.66
C CYS A 14 -19.43 3.70 2.15
N ALA A 15 -19.12 2.58 1.50
CA ALA A 15 -19.21 2.42 0.05
C ALA A 15 -20.62 2.70 -0.50
N ALA A 16 -21.65 2.24 0.21
CA ALA A 16 -23.05 2.53 -0.15
C ALA A 16 -23.40 4.00 0.07
N MET A 17 -22.97 4.59 1.20
CA MET A 17 -23.27 5.98 1.54
C MET A 17 -22.73 6.96 0.49
N VAL A 18 -21.47 6.79 0.07
CA VAL A 18 -20.79 7.70 -0.87
C VAL A 18 -21.29 7.61 -2.31
N ALA A 19 -22.28 6.76 -2.60
CA ALA A 19 -22.96 6.77 -3.89
C ALA A 19 -23.79 8.05 -4.11
N SER A 20 -24.22 8.71 -3.03
CA SER A 20 -24.97 9.98 -3.05
C SER A 20 -24.07 11.18 -2.74
N ARG A 21 -24.42 12.37 -3.22
CA ARG A 21 -23.66 13.61 -2.94
C ARG A 21 -23.64 13.93 -1.45
N GLU A 22 -24.79 13.82 -0.80
CA GLU A 22 -24.99 14.08 0.63
C GLU A 22 -24.21 13.06 1.46
N GLY A 23 -24.21 11.80 1.04
CA GLY A 23 -23.44 10.75 1.69
C GLY A 23 -21.93 10.97 1.60
N LYS A 24 -21.41 11.44 0.45
CA LYS A 24 -20.00 11.85 0.33
C LYS A 24 -19.67 12.97 1.32
N GLN A 25 -20.50 14.01 1.39
CA GLN A 25 -20.30 15.14 2.31
C GLN A 25 -20.27 14.69 3.77
N ARG A 26 -21.25 13.85 4.18
CA ARG A 26 -21.31 13.32 5.55
C ARG A 26 -20.09 12.48 5.89
N LEU A 27 -19.66 11.59 5.01
CA LEU A 27 -18.49 10.75 5.27
C LEU A 27 -17.21 11.60 5.41
N VAL A 28 -17.03 12.60 4.55
CA VAL A 28 -15.87 13.51 4.63
C VAL A 28 -15.91 14.37 5.88
N ALA A 29 -17.08 14.88 6.26
CA ALA A 29 -17.25 15.71 7.46
C ALA A 29 -16.85 15.01 8.76
N VAL A 30 -16.92 13.68 8.81
CA VAL A 30 -16.54 12.87 9.97
C VAL A 30 -15.11 12.31 9.89
N GLY A 31 -14.28 12.76 8.94
CA GLY A 31 -12.91 12.24 8.75
C GLY A 31 -12.88 10.81 8.20
N GLY A 32 -13.92 10.41 7.46
CA GLY A 32 -14.05 9.05 6.94
C GLY A 32 -13.00 8.70 5.88
N MET A 33 -12.39 9.68 5.20
CA MET A 33 -11.32 9.40 4.24
C MET A 33 -10.08 8.85 4.94
N GLU A 34 -9.65 9.52 6.00
CA GLU A 34 -8.50 9.17 6.82
C GLU A 34 -8.71 7.81 7.51
N ALA A 35 -9.93 7.55 7.98
CA ALA A 35 -10.28 6.27 8.60
C ALA A 35 -10.31 5.09 7.61
N LEU A 36 -10.64 5.34 6.34
CA LEU A 36 -10.71 4.30 5.31
C LEU A 36 -9.34 3.88 4.78
N VAL A 37 -8.37 4.79 4.68
CA VAL A 37 -7.05 4.49 4.06
C VAL A 37 -6.30 3.34 4.74
N PRO A 38 -6.19 3.25 6.09
CA PRO A 38 -5.53 2.13 6.75
C PRO A 38 -6.17 0.77 6.45
N LEU A 39 -7.47 0.76 6.14
CA LEU A 39 -8.24 -0.45 5.85
C LEU A 39 -8.05 -0.96 4.40
N LEU A 40 -7.32 -0.21 3.56
CA LEU A 40 -6.88 -0.71 2.25
C LEU A 40 -5.95 -1.92 2.37
N TYR A 41 -5.26 -2.05 3.50
CA TYR A 41 -4.36 -3.17 3.78
C TYR A 41 -5.02 -4.20 4.68
N ALA A 42 -4.85 -5.46 4.32
CA ALA A 42 -5.16 -6.61 5.15
C ALA A 42 -3.85 -7.26 5.67
N PRO A 43 -3.19 -6.69 6.71
CA PRO A 43 -2.02 -7.33 7.33
C PRO A 43 -2.32 -8.76 7.78
N GLY A 44 -1.34 -9.64 7.55
CA GLY A 44 -1.36 -11.03 8.01
C GLY A 44 -1.88 -12.06 7.00
N GLN A 45 -2.21 -11.65 5.77
CA GLN A 45 -2.60 -12.57 4.70
C GLN A 45 -1.60 -12.56 3.54
N GLY A 46 -1.43 -13.69 2.86
CA GLY A 46 -0.56 -13.80 1.67
C GLY A 46 -1.00 -12.88 0.51
N CYS A 47 -2.27 -12.46 0.50
CA CYS A 47 -2.80 -11.38 -0.31
C CYS A 47 -3.00 -10.13 0.57
N PRO A 48 -2.44 -8.96 0.22
CA PRO A 48 -2.53 -7.75 1.04
C PRO A 48 -3.90 -7.05 0.99
N VAL A 49 -4.85 -7.59 0.22
CA VAL A 49 -6.19 -7.02 -0.01
C VAL A 49 -7.23 -8.12 0.22
N ASP A 50 -8.26 -7.82 1.02
CA ASP A 50 -9.39 -8.71 1.28
C ASP A 50 -10.72 -8.11 0.79
N LEU A 51 -11.84 -8.77 1.12
CA LEU A 51 -13.18 -8.28 0.76
C LEU A 51 -13.52 -6.93 1.41
N GLY A 52 -13.04 -6.68 2.63
CA GLY A 52 -13.18 -5.38 3.31
C GLY A 52 -12.45 -4.29 2.55
N SER A 53 -11.21 -4.56 2.15
CA SER A 53 -10.41 -3.66 1.32
C SER A 53 -11.09 -3.33 -0.02
N LEU A 54 -11.84 -4.26 -0.64
CA LEU A 54 -12.62 -3.95 -1.84
C LEU A 54 -13.73 -2.92 -1.59
N TYR A 55 -14.43 -3.00 -0.46
CA TYR A 55 -15.43 -1.98 -0.13
C TYR A 55 -14.79 -0.62 0.14
N VAL A 56 -13.62 -0.61 0.79
CA VAL A 56 -12.81 0.61 0.94
C VAL A 56 -12.47 1.19 -0.43
N MET A 57 -11.92 0.39 -1.35
CA MET A 57 -11.57 0.84 -2.70
C MET A 57 -12.78 1.38 -3.47
N LYS A 58 -13.96 0.74 -3.36
CA LYS A 58 -15.21 1.23 -3.95
C LYS A 58 -15.62 2.58 -3.37
N ALA A 59 -15.50 2.76 -2.04
CA ALA A 59 -15.79 4.03 -1.40
C ALA A 59 -14.85 5.14 -1.90
N LEU A 60 -13.54 4.87 -1.93
CA LEU A 60 -12.54 5.83 -2.43
C LEU A 60 -12.72 6.14 -3.92
N LEU A 61 -13.10 5.15 -4.74
CA LEU A 61 -13.45 5.37 -6.14
C LEU A 61 -14.63 6.33 -6.28
N ASN A 62 -15.72 6.07 -5.56
CA ASN A 62 -16.88 6.96 -5.57
C ASN A 62 -16.52 8.38 -5.11
N LEU A 63 -15.69 8.55 -4.08
CA LEU A 63 -15.22 9.87 -3.64
C LEU A 63 -14.38 10.55 -4.72
N SER A 64 -13.46 9.81 -5.37
CA SER A 64 -12.55 10.34 -6.39
C SER A 64 -13.26 10.91 -7.63
N THR A 65 -14.50 10.49 -7.92
CA THR A 65 -15.27 11.03 -9.05
C THR A 65 -15.71 12.49 -8.85
N THR A 66 -15.64 13.03 -7.63
CA THR A 66 -16.06 14.40 -7.34
C THR A 66 -14.85 15.31 -7.13
N PRO A 67 -14.66 16.36 -7.95
CA PRO A 67 -13.44 17.19 -7.94
C PRO A 67 -13.06 17.77 -6.57
N CYS A 68 -14.02 18.24 -5.77
CA CYS A 68 -13.74 18.82 -4.46
C CYS A 68 -13.09 17.85 -3.46
N TYR A 69 -13.21 16.54 -3.68
CA TYR A 69 -12.63 15.51 -2.82
C TYR A 69 -11.29 14.97 -3.34
N GLN A 70 -10.95 15.20 -4.60
CA GLN A 70 -9.76 14.64 -5.22
C GLN A 70 -8.47 15.13 -4.57
N VAL A 71 -8.44 16.39 -4.11
CA VAL A 71 -7.25 16.97 -3.44
C VAL A 71 -7.05 16.36 -2.05
N ALA A 72 -8.10 16.27 -1.26
CA ALA A 72 -8.05 15.63 0.06
C ALA A 72 -7.64 14.15 -0.09
N LEU A 73 -8.27 13.45 -1.03
CA LEU A 73 -7.98 12.05 -1.31
C LEU A 73 -6.53 11.84 -1.77
N CYS A 74 -5.98 12.74 -2.59
CA CYS A 74 -4.58 12.70 -2.99
C CYS A 74 -3.65 12.75 -1.77
N LYS A 75 -3.89 13.68 -0.85
CA LYS A 75 -3.04 13.86 0.34
C LYS A 75 -3.05 12.64 1.26
N VAL A 76 -4.20 12.00 1.42
CA VAL A 76 -4.35 10.91 2.41
C VAL A 76 -4.11 9.52 1.83
N ALA A 77 -4.45 9.27 0.56
CA ALA A 77 -4.47 7.91 0.00
C ALA A 77 -3.38 7.62 -1.04
N LEU A 78 -2.71 8.65 -1.59
CA LEU A 78 -1.84 8.47 -2.77
C LEU A 78 -0.74 7.42 -2.55
N HIS A 79 0.01 7.50 -1.46
CA HIS A 79 1.10 6.56 -1.18
C HIS A 79 0.61 5.14 -0.96
N ALA A 80 -0.52 4.97 -0.27
CA ALA A 80 -1.13 3.65 -0.05
C ALA A 80 -1.57 3.01 -1.39
N LEU A 81 -2.24 3.78 -2.24
CA LEU A 81 -2.68 3.33 -3.56
C LEU A 81 -1.49 2.99 -4.47
N LEU A 82 -0.45 3.81 -4.47
CA LEU A 82 0.77 3.53 -5.25
C LEU A 82 1.52 2.30 -4.74
N GLY A 83 1.56 2.08 -3.42
CA GLY A 83 2.14 0.87 -2.85
C GLY A 83 1.40 -0.38 -3.29
N LEU A 84 0.07 -0.38 -3.14
CA LEU A 84 -0.78 -1.53 -3.47
C LEU A 84 -0.89 -1.80 -4.98
N VAL A 85 -0.97 -0.77 -5.83
CA VAL A 85 -1.09 -0.97 -7.28
C VAL A 85 0.16 -1.62 -7.89
N ASN A 86 1.32 -1.41 -7.26
CA ASN A 86 2.60 -1.99 -7.66
C ASN A 86 2.89 -3.35 -7.00
N ASP A 87 2.06 -3.80 -6.05
CA ASP A 87 2.22 -5.10 -5.42
C ASP A 87 1.68 -6.21 -6.33
N SER A 88 2.55 -7.14 -6.71
CA SER A 88 2.23 -8.24 -7.62
C SER A 88 1.20 -9.22 -7.03
N ARG A 89 1.11 -9.29 -5.69
CA ARG A 89 0.21 -10.19 -4.95
C ARG A 89 -1.24 -9.71 -4.95
N VAL A 90 -1.50 -8.44 -5.24
CA VAL A 90 -2.85 -7.91 -5.38
C VAL A 90 -3.50 -8.49 -6.64
N TRP A 91 -4.73 -8.97 -6.57
CA TRP A 91 -5.43 -9.47 -7.75
C TRP A 91 -5.64 -8.38 -8.83
N PRO A 92 -5.79 -8.75 -10.11
CA PRO A 92 -5.96 -7.79 -11.20
C PRO A 92 -7.11 -6.80 -11.02
N GLU A 93 -8.24 -7.23 -10.48
CA GLU A 93 -9.47 -6.45 -10.35
C GLU A 93 -9.30 -5.29 -9.36
N ALA A 94 -8.73 -5.51 -8.18
CA ALA A 94 -8.42 -4.39 -7.27
C ALA A 94 -7.39 -3.43 -7.87
N ARG A 95 -6.37 -3.95 -8.60
CA ARG A 95 -5.42 -3.06 -9.28
C ARG A 95 -6.15 -2.16 -10.28
N GLN A 96 -7.13 -2.68 -11.01
CA GLN A 96 -7.94 -1.88 -11.93
C GLN A 96 -8.75 -0.80 -11.20
N ILE A 97 -9.40 -1.13 -10.08
CA ILE A 97 -10.13 -0.14 -9.26
C ILE A 97 -9.18 0.96 -8.77
N MET A 98 -8.02 0.59 -8.23
CA MET A 98 -7.01 1.55 -7.75
C MET A 98 -6.47 2.44 -8.86
N ARG A 99 -6.24 1.89 -10.06
CA ARG A 99 -5.90 2.70 -11.23
C ARG A 99 -7.00 3.70 -11.57
N GLY A 100 -8.27 3.31 -11.50
CA GLY A 100 -9.39 4.24 -11.67
C GLY A 100 -9.37 5.39 -10.66
N ILE A 101 -9.09 5.09 -9.39
CA ILE A 101 -8.94 6.12 -8.35
C ILE A 101 -7.78 7.08 -8.70
N LEU A 102 -6.61 6.53 -9.03
CA LEU A 102 -5.41 7.32 -9.37
C LEU A 102 -5.65 8.19 -10.61
N THR A 103 -6.31 7.68 -11.64
CA THR A 103 -6.71 8.44 -12.84
C THR A 103 -7.57 9.63 -12.45
N ASN A 104 -8.62 9.43 -11.65
CA ASN A 104 -9.49 10.52 -11.20
C ASN A 104 -8.74 11.57 -10.38
N ILE A 105 -7.86 11.14 -9.47
CA ILE A 105 -7.02 12.05 -8.66
C ILE A 105 -6.06 12.85 -9.56
N SER A 106 -5.48 12.22 -10.58
CA SER A 106 -4.53 12.86 -11.50
C SER A 106 -5.15 13.91 -12.42
N ALA A 107 -6.46 13.84 -12.63
CA ALA A 107 -7.19 14.82 -13.41
C ALA A 107 -7.23 16.21 -12.74
N HIS A 108 -7.07 16.29 -11.41
CA HIS A 108 -7.09 17.56 -10.69
C HIS A 108 -5.74 18.30 -10.78
N PRO A 109 -5.68 19.56 -11.27
CA PRO A 109 -4.43 20.30 -11.44
C PRO A 109 -3.61 20.45 -10.15
N SER A 110 -4.27 20.68 -9.01
CA SER A 110 -3.61 20.83 -7.69
C SER A 110 -2.89 19.57 -7.20
N ASN A 111 -3.12 18.40 -7.80
CA ASN A 111 -2.48 17.16 -7.40
C ASN A 111 -1.15 16.89 -8.11
N ARG A 112 -0.81 17.66 -9.15
CA ARG A 112 0.39 17.45 -9.99
C ARG A 112 1.67 17.38 -9.15
N THR A 113 1.87 18.31 -8.22
CA THR A 113 3.07 18.35 -7.37
C THR A 113 3.15 17.13 -6.44
N HIS A 114 2.01 16.73 -5.85
CA HIS A 114 1.95 15.55 -4.99
C HIS A 114 2.25 14.26 -5.77
N LEU A 115 1.69 14.12 -6.97
CA LEU A 115 1.94 12.98 -7.86
C LEU A 115 3.40 12.90 -8.29
N TYR A 116 3.97 14.03 -8.72
CA TYR A 116 5.37 14.10 -9.12
C TYR A 116 6.31 13.74 -7.95
N SER A 117 6.06 14.30 -6.76
CA SER A 117 6.82 13.98 -5.55
C SER A 117 6.73 12.50 -5.16
N ALA A 118 5.54 11.90 -5.25
CA ALA A 118 5.34 10.49 -4.97
C ALA A 118 6.05 9.59 -6.00
N GLU A 119 6.04 9.96 -7.27
CA GLU A 119 6.77 9.25 -8.33
C GLU A 119 8.28 9.29 -8.10
N LEU A 120 8.83 10.48 -7.80
CA LEU A 120 10.24 10.65 -7.45
C LEU A 120 10.63 9.79 -6.24
N SER A 121 9.82 9.80 -5.20
CA SER A 121 10.05 8.99 -3.98
C SER A 121 10.07 7.50 -4.29
N SER A 122 9.16 7.03 -5.16
CA SER A 122 9.13 5.64 -5.61
C SER A 122 10.38 5.24 -6.41
N LYS A 123 10.87 6.12 -7.30
CA LYS A 123 12.11 5.89 -8.07
C LYS A 123 13.36 5.91 -7.17
N ALA A 124 13.45 6.86 -6.26
CA ALA A 124 14.57 6.96 -5.31
C ALA A 124 14.63 5.75 -4.36
N GLY A 125 13.47 5.22 -3.94
CA GLY A 125 13.40 3.99 -3.15
C GLY A 125 13.90 2.75 -3.90
N ARG A 126 13.67 2.67 -5.22
CA ARG A 126 14.22 1.58 -6.07
C ARG A 126 15.74 1.66 -6.24
N LEU A 127 16.30 2.87 -6.26
CA LEU A 127 17.75 3.08 -6.35
C LEU A 127 18.50 2.75 -5.05
N LYS A 128 17.78 2.58 -3.92
CA LYS A 128 18.34 2.20 -2.61
C LYS A 128 18.23 0.71 -2.28
N ALA A 129 17.93 -0.15 -3.25
CA ALA A 129 18.10 -1.60 -3.05
C ALA A 129 19.53 -1.99 -3.44
N PRO A 130 20.48 -2.16 -2.49
CA PRO A 130 21.73 -2.85 -2.79
C PRO A 130 21.40 -4.33 -3.01
N SER A 131 21.24 -4.70 -4.27
CA SER A 131 21.54 -6.05 -4.72
C SER A 131 23.05 -6.19 -4.74
N ASP A 132 23.65 -6.56 -3.59
CA ASP A 132 25.01 -7.11 -3.49
C ASP A 132 25.18 -7.80 -2.13
N VAL A 133 24.64 -9.02 -2.02
CA VAL A 133 25.31 -10.08 -1.24
C VAL A 133 25.48 -11.24 -2.21
N VAL A 134 26.54 -11.16 -3.01
CA VAL A 134 27.08 -12.30 -3.73
C VAL A 134 27.50 -13.34 -2.68
N PRO A 135 27.03 -14.60 -2.72
CA PRO A 135 27.69 -15.66 -1.95
C PRO A 135 29.06 -15.86 -2.57
N ALA A 136 30.11 -15.32 -1.92
CA ALA A 136 31.49 -15.57 -2.28
C ALA A 136 31.75 -17.07 -2.20
N THR A 137 31.71 -17.73 -3.36
CA THR A 137 32.08 -19.12 -3.51
C THR A 137 33.53 -19.15 -3.97
N GLY A 138 34.41 -19.73 -3.14
CA GLY A 138 35.67 -20.32 -3.59
C GLY A 138 36.92 -19.46 -3.45
N MET A 139 37.84 -19.95 -2.60
CA MET A 139 39.31 -19.77 -2.53
C MET A 139 39.66 -19.84 -1.04
N GLY A 140 40.44 -20.75 -0.48
CA GLY A 140 41.32 -21.80 -0.96
C GLY A 140 41.98 -22.39 0.30
N PHE A 141 42.55 -23.58 0.16
CA PHE A 141 43.35 -24.32 1.11
C PHE A 141 44.15 -23.50 2.14
N PHE A 142 44.08 -23.87 3.43
CA PHE A 142 45.25 -24.01 4.29
C PHE A 142 44.90 -24.85 5.54
N GLN A 143 45.43 -26.07 5.63
CA GLN A 143 45.54 -26.82 6.88
C GLN A 143 46.67 -26.23 7.74
N PRO A 144 46.50 -26.13 9.07
CA PRO A 144 47.62 -26.22 9.99
C PRO A 144 47.60 -27.57 10.71
N GLN A 145 48.59 -28.35 10.33
CA GLN A 145 49.20 -29.50 10.98
C GLN A 145 49.30 -29.37 12.51
N GLN A 146 48.58 -30.20 13.28
CA GLN A 146 48.87 -30.40 14.70
C GLN A 146 50.05 -31.36 14.86
N ARG A 147 51.18 -30.82 15.32
CA ARG A 147 52.38 -31.56 15.76
C ARG A 147 52.38 -31.56 17.30
N GLY A 148 52.71 -32.71 17.87
CA GLY A 148 52.35 -33.11 19.22
C GLY A 148 53.14 -32.49 20.38
N GLY A 149 52.85 -32.99 21.59
CA GLY A 149 53.57 -32.63 22.80
C GLY A 149 53.03 -33.32 24.05
N ARG A 150 53.70 -34.41 24.44
CA ARG A 150 53.59 -35.19 25.70
C ARG A 150 53.96 -34.36 26.94
N ALA A 151 53.32 -34.66 28.07
CA ALA A 151 53.86 -34.85 29.45
C ALA A 151 52.66 -34.71 30.42
N GLY A 152 52.40 -35.54 31.43
CA GLY A 152 53.28 -36.41 32.21
C GLY A 152 53.20 -35.96 33.68
N THR A 153 52.36 -36.63 34.48
CA THR A 153 52.51 -37.06 35.89
C THR A 153 51.20 -37.69 36.34
#